data_AF-A0A9W4TYN0-F1
#
_entry.id   AF-A0A9W4TYN0-F1
#
_cell.length_a   1.000
_cell.length_b   1.000
_cell.length_c   1.000
_cell.angle_alpha   90.00
_cell.angle_beta   90.00
_cell.angle_gamma   90.00
#
_symmetry.space_group_name_H-M   'P 1'
#
loop_
_entity.id
_entity.type
_entity.pdbx_description
1 polymer ?
#
loop_
_entity_poly.entity_id
_entity_poly.type
_entity_poly.pdbx_seq_one_letter_code
_entity_poly.pdbx_strand_id
1 'polypeptide(L)'
;MSSSSTTSKFVKKLASNDKKTRDSAIANLKLYLGSKNNSSKLSLFEFEKLWKGLYYSVWFCDRVKTQTKLCENLASIYSTTLLDNQDAFLKLFKSFNLIIIKEWPSIDQWRIDKFYMLIRRILRHNFKHLKAKEWDNKLIEQWLSVLNETLLSGDSKVPLALPYHLCDIYLDELELVIFEDIIKNKEQEEITDEEVLEIVNEVPVLKLISSFKELNKSAKLKTLREKCKEDVLDDKRLINWKVIENSNESEEDVDGDNEANYDDDSEDEWKGFN
;
A
#
# COMPACT_ATOMS: atom_id res chain seq x y z
N MET A 1 -23.54 -0.74 -27.32
CA MET A 1 -22.83 0.53 -27.04
C MET A 1 -21.38 0.19 -26.75
N SER A 2 -20.41 0.83 -27.40
CA SER A 2 -18.99 0.58 -27.14
C SER A 2 -18.64 0.89 -25.67
N SER A 3 -17.77 0.08 -25.06
CA SER A 3 -17.32 0.25 -23.67
C SER A 3 -16.82 1.67 -23.38
N SER A 4 -16.14 2.28 -24.37
CA SER A 4 -15.63 3.65 -24.31
C SER A 4 -16.71 4.73 -24.09
N SER A 5 -17.90 4.57 -24.70
CA SER A 5 -19.02 5.52 -24.53
C SER A 5 -19.61 5.46 -23.12
N THR A 6 -19.72 4.25 -22.56
CA THR A 6 -20.22 4.02 -21.20
C THR A 6 -19.26 4.57 -20.16
N THR A 7 -17.96 4.30 -20.30
CA THR A 7 -16.90 4.82 -19.41
C THR A 7 -16.93 6.35 -19.33
N SER A 8 -17.03 7.03 -20.48
CA SER A 8 -17.09 8.51 -20.52
C SER A 8 -18.28 9.08 -19.72
N LYS A 9 -19.45 8.41 -19.77
CA LYS A 9 -20.63 8.83 -18.98
C LYS A 9 -20.41 8.69 -17.48
N PHE A 10 -19.73 7.63 -17.04
CA PHE A 10 -19.36 7.47 -15.62
C PHE A 10 -18.43 8.58 -15.17
N VAL A 11 -17.34 8.83 -15.91
CA VAL A 11 -16.32 9.82 -15.54
C VAL A 11 -16.92 11.21 -15.33
N LYS A 12 -17.79 11.65 -16.25
CA LYS A 12 -18.47 12.96 -16.11
C LYS A 12 -19.30 13.07 -14.84
N LYS A 13 -20.00 12.00 -14.45
CA LYS A 13 -20.83 11.99 -13.23
C LYS A 13 -19.98 11.88 -11.96
N LEU A 14 -18.89 11.12 -11.98
CA LEU A 14 -17.94 11.00 -10.87
C LEU A 14 -17.22 12.32 -10.57
N ALA A 15 -16.95 13.12 -11.60
CA ALA A 15 -16.34 14.45 -11.48
C ALA A 15 -17.37 15.58 -11.31
N SER A 16 -18.65 15.28 -11.06
CA SER A 16 -19.69 16.30 -10.86
C SER A 16 -19.47 17.07 -9.56
N ASN A 17 -19.80 18.36 -9.53
CA ASN A 17 -19.78 19.17 -8.31
C ASN A 17 -20.88 18.76 -7.31
N ASP A 18 -21.97 18.15 -7.79
CA ASP A 18 -23.07 17.69 -6.93
C ASP A 18 -22.73 16.34 -6.26
N LYS A 19 -22.72 16.33 -4.92
CA LYS A 19 -22.44 15.14 -4.12
C LYS A 19 -23.40 13.98 -4.43
N LYS A 20 -24.69 14.25 -4.58
CA LYS A 20 -25.69 13.19 -4.83
C LYS A 20 -25.42 12.49 -6.17
N THR A 21 -25.07 13.27 -7.19
CA THR A 21 -24.67 12.75 -8.51
C THR A 21 -23.42 11.86 -8.40
N ARG A 22 -22.40 12.29 -7.64
CA ARG A 22 -21.18 11.48 -7.45
C ARG A 22 -21.46 10.18 -6.70
N ASP A 23 -22.22 10.24 -5.60
CA ASP A 23 -22.57 9.07 -4.79
C ASP A 23 -23.35 8.04 -5.62
N SER A 24 -24.34 8.50 -6.40
CA SER A 24 -25.09 7.64 -7.31
C SER A 24 -24.19 7.05 -8.40
N ALA A 25 -23.25 7.84 -8.94
CA ALA A 25 -22.31 7.35 -9.95
C ALA A 25 -21.38 6.26 -9.40
N ILE A 26 -20.88 6.40 -8.17
CA ILE A 26 -20.06 5.38 -7.49
C ILE A 26 -20.86 4.11 -7.25
N ALA A 27 -22.10 4.21 -6.77
CA ALA A 27 -22.98 3.05 -6.57
C ALA A 27 -23.24 2.30 -7.89
N ASN A 28 -23.56 3.03 -8.97
CA ASN A 28 -23.74 2.44 -10.29
C ASN A 28 -22.45 1.85 -10.86
N LEU A 29 -21.30 2.47 -10.58
CA LEU A 29 -20.00 1.95 -11.01
C LEU A 29 -19.72 0.61 -10.33
N LYS A 30 -20.01 0.46 -9.03
CA LYS A 30 -19.89 -0.82 -8.32
C LYS A 30 -20.73 -1.91 -8.97
N LEU A 31 -21.99 -1.62 -9.30
CA LEU A 31 -22.86 -2.58 -10.00
C LEU A 31 -22.30 -2.93 -11.39
N TYR A 32 -21.82 -1.93 -12.13
CA TYR A 32 -21.24 -2.13 -13.46
C TYR A 32 -19.99 -3.02 -13.42
N LEU A 33 -19.06 -2.74 -12.50
CA LEU A 33 -17.82 -3.50 -12.33
C LEU A 33 -18.04 -4.90 -11.73
N GLY A 34 -19.03 -5.05 -10.86
CA GLY A 34 -19.40 -6.35 -10.27
C GLY A 34 -19.93 -7.36 -11.30
N SER A 35 -20.42 -6.89 -12.44
CA SER A 35 -20.71 -7.77 -13.57
C SER A 35 -19.43 -8.15 -14.30
N LYS A 36 -18.99 -9.42 -14.17
CA LYS A 36 -17.78 -9.95 -14.84
C LYS A 36 -17.77 -9.72 -16.35
N ASN A 37 -18.94 -9.84 -16.99
CA ASN A 37 -19.11 -9.57 -18.42
C ASN A 37 -18.77 -8.14 -18.83
N ASN A 38 -18.88 -7.18 -17.91
CA ASN A 38 -18.52 -5.79 -18.15
C ASN A 38 -17.06 -5.54 -17.79
N SER A 39 -16.65 -5.89 -16.56
CA SER A 39 -15.31 -5.56 -16.05
C SER A 39 -14.18 -6.26 -16.81
N SER A 40 -14.36 -7.50 -17.26
CA SER A 40 -13.34 -8.20 -18.07
C SER A 40 -13.15 -7.63 -19.48
N LYS A 41 -14.10 -6.81 -19.97
CA LYS A 41 -13.99 -6.17 -21.30
C LYS A 41 -13.26 -4.83 -21.24
N LEU A 42 -13.02 -4.29 -20.05
CA LEU A 42 -12.38 -3.00 -19.90
C LEU A 42 -10.86 -3.11 -20.10
N SER A 43 -10.35 -2.23 -20.94
CA SER A 43 -8.92 -2.01 -21.11
C SER A 43 -8.32 -1.26 -19.91
N LEU A 44 -6.99 -1.33 -19.74
CA LEU A 44 -6.29 -0.53 -18.73
C LEU A 44 -6.61 0.97 -18.86
N PHE A 45 -6.62 1.49 -20.09
CA PHE A 45 -6.95 2.88 -20.37
C PHE A 45 -8.38 3.28 -19.94
N GLU A 46 -9.34 2.35 -20.00
CA GLU A 46 -10.69 2.60 -19.48
C GLU A 46 -10.72 2.63 -17.94
N PHE A 47 -9.95 1.76 -17.28
CA PHE A 47 -9.78 1.83 -15.83
C PHE A 47 -9.07 3.11 -15.38
N GLU A 48 -8.07 3.59 -16.11
CA GLU A 48 -7.42 4.89 -15.85
C GLU A 48 -8.41 6.05 -15.95
N LYS A 49 -9.28 6.04 -16.98
CA LYS A 49 -10.36 7.04 -17.11
C LYS A 49 -11.31 6.99 -15.91
N LEU A 50 -11.75 5.80 -15.50
CA LEU A 50 -12.62 5.62 -14.34
C LEU A 50 -11.95 6.16 -13.07
N TRP A 51 -10.68 5.82 -12.84
CA TRP A 51 -9.92 6.31 -11.70
C TRP A 51 -9.70 7.82 -11.72
N LYS A 52 -9.52 8.43 -12.89
CA LYS A 52 -9.48 9.89 -12.98
C LYS A 52 -10.81 10.52 -12.54
N GLY A 53 -11.93 9.88 -12.83
CA GLY A 53 -13.25 10.27 -12.30
C GLY A 53 -13.33 10.12 -10.78
N LEU A 54 -12.91 8.97 -10.24
CA LEU A 54 -12.87 8.69 -8.80
C LEU A 54 -11.95 9.65 -8.03
N TYR A 55 -10.80 9.97 -8.60
CA TYR A 55 -9.87 10.99 -8.09
C TYR A 55 -10.58 12.32 -7.87
N TYR A 56 -11.35 12.80 -8.85
CA TYR A 56 -12.12 14.03 -8.69
C TYR A 56 -13.28 13.89 -7.70
N SER A 57 -13.87 12.70 -7.54
CA SER A 57 -14.84 12.48 -6.47
C SER A 57 -14.25 12.74 -5.08
N VAL A 58 -12.99 12.34 -4.85
CA VAL A 58 -12.23 12.61 -3.61
C VAL A 58 -11.81 14.08 -3.55
N TRP A 59 -11.35 14.65 -4.68
CA TRP A 59 -10.98 16.06 -4.78
C TRP A 59 -12.08 17.00 -4.28
N PHE A 60 -13.32 16.80 -4.74
CA PHE A 60 -14.50 17.60 -4.36
C PHE A 60 -15.15 17.21 -3.02
N CYS A 61 -14.52 16.34 -2.23
CA CYS A 61 -15.01 15.96 -0.91
C CYS A 61 -14.30 16.77 0.18
N ASP A 62 -15.02 17.73 0.80
CA ASP A 62 -14.42 18.68 1.74
C ASP A 62 -14.70 18.38 3.22
N ARG A 63 -15.75 17.59 3.52
CA ARG A 63 -16.11 17.27 4.91
C ARG A 63 -15.35 16.04 5.41
N VAL A 64 -14.55 16.17 6.46
CA VAL A 64 -13.69 15.10 7.04
C VAL A 64 -14.41 13.75 7.19
N LYS A 65 -15.54 13.69 7.92
CA LYS A 65 -16.31 12.43 8.09
C LYS A 65 -16.77 11.83 6.75
N THR A 66 -17.07 12.68 5.76
CA THR A 66 -17.46 12.24 4.42
C THR A 66 -16.27 11.75 3.61
N GLN A 67 -15.08 12.34 3.80
CA GLN A 67 -13.84 11.89 3.17
C GLN A 67 -13.51 10.46 3.61
N THR A 68 -13.52 10.18 4.91
CA THR A 68 -13.23 8.83 5.43
C THR A 68 -14.20 7.80 4.85
N LYS A 69 -15.51 8.09 4.88
CA LYS A 69 -16.53 7.21 4.30
C LYS A 69 -16.36 7.02 2.79
N LEU A 70 -15.98 8.07 2.07
CA LEU A 70 -15.73 8.00 0.63
C LEU A 70 -14.51 7.13 0.33
N CYS A 71 -13.38 7.35 1.00
CA CYS A 71 -12.17 6.54 0.83
C CYS A 71 -12.43 5.06 1.12
N GLU A 72 -13.15 4.75 2.21
CA GLU A 72 -13.61 3.39 2.52
C GLU A 72 -14.47 2.81 1.40
N ASN A 73 -15.48 3.57 0.94
CA ASN A 73 -16.39 3.15 -0.12
C ASN A 73 -15.67 2.87 -1.44
N LEU A 74 -14.67 3.68 -1.81
CA LEU A 74 -13.87 3.47 -3.02
C LEU A 74 -12.95 2.27 -2.88
N ALA A 75 -12.25 2.14 -1.76
CA ALA A 75 -11.34 1.04 -1.52
C ALA A 75 -12.08 -0.32 -1.43
N SER A 76 -13.32 -0.34 -0.93
CA SER A 76 -14.13 -1.56 -0.89
C SER A 76 -14.35 -2.20 -2.27
N ILE A 77 -14.25 -1.44 -3.38
CA ILE A 77 -14.37 -2.00 -4.74
C ILE A 77 -13.40 -3.17 -4.94
N TYR A 78 -12.18 -3.07 -4.39
CA TYR A 78 -11.14 -4.09 -4.53
C TYR A 78 -11.53 -5.39 -3.82
N SER A 79 -11.93 -5.34 -2.55
CA SER A 79 -12.20 -6.55 -1.75
C SER A 79 -13.62 -7.09 -1.87
N THR A 80 -14.59 -6.29 -2.36
CA THR A 80 -16.00 -6.72 -2.47
C THR A 80 -16.45 -6.87 -3.91
N THR A 81 -16.24 -5.85 -4.74
CA THR A 81 -16.84 -5.80 -6.09
C THR A 81 -16.05 -6.61 -7.10
N LEU A 82 -14.73 -6.61 -7.00
CA LEU A 82 -13.83 -7.26 -7.96
C LEU A 82 -13.29 -8.60 -7.48
N LEU A 83 -13.83 -9.17 -6.40
CA LEU A 83 -13.34 -10.41 -5.79
C LEU A 83 -13.24 -11.57 -6.80
N ASP A 84 -14.17 -11.68 -7.75
CA ASP A 84 -14.20 -12.77 -8.74
C ASP A 84 -13.55 -12.44 -10.09
N ASN A 85 -12.91 -11.27 -10.19
CA ASN A 85 -12.27 -10.78 -11.41
C ASN A 85 -10.87 -10.21 -11.14
N GLN A 86 -9.90 -11.11 -11.01
CA GLN A 86 -8.49 -10.82 -10.78
C GLN A 86 -7.87 -9.85 -11.80
N ASP A 87 -8.17 -10.02 -13.09
CA ASP A 87 -7.66 -9.13 -14.14
C ASP A 87 -8.17 -7.69 -13.96
N ALA A 88 -9.46 -7.53 -13.68
CA ALA A 88 -10.04 -6.23 -13.37
C ALA A 88 -9.48 -5.64 -12.06
N PHE A 89 -9.26 -6.47 -11.03
CA PHE A 89 -8.63 -6.06 -9.78
C PHE A 89 -7.23 -5.48 -10.01
N LEU A 90 -6.37 -6.19 -10.73
CA LEU A 90 -5.01 -5.74 -11.04
C LEU A 90 -5.00 -4.50 -11.93
N LYS A 91 -5.85 -4.43 -12.96
CA LYS A 91 -5.98 -3.24 -13.82
C LYS A 91 -6.47 -2.03 -13.06
N LEU A 92 -7.46 -2.20 -12.17
CA LEU A 92 -7.97 -1.13 -11.32
C LEU A 92 -6.88 -0.65 -10.36
N PHE A 93 -6.08 -1.56 -9.78
CA PHE A 93 -4.98 -1.19 -8.88
C PHE A 93 -3.88 -0.43 -9.63
N LYS A 94 -3.42 -0.96 -10.77
CA LYS A 94 -2.42 -0.29 -11.62
C LYS A 94 -2.89 1.09 -12.06
N SER A 95 -4.15 1.22 -12.46
CA SER A 95 -4.74 2.50 -12.84
C SER A 95 -4.78 3.51 -11.69
N PHE A 96 -5.10 3.09 -10.48
CA PHE A 96 -5.01 3.95 -9.29
C PHE A 96 -3.58 4.46 -9.09
N ASN A 97 -2.59 3.56 -9.11
CA ASN A 97 -1.19 3.90 -8.92
C ASN A 97 -0.70 4.92 -9.96
N LEU A 98 -1.02 4.70 -11.25
CA LEU A 98 -0.65 5.62 -12.32
C LEU A 98 -1.31 7.00 -12.16
N ILE A 99 -2.58 7.05 -11.77
CA ILE A 99 -3.28 8.32 -11.53
C ILE A 99 -2.69 9.04 -10.31
N ILE A 100 -2.45 8.36 -9.19
CA ILE A 100 -1.93 9.04 -8.01
C ILE A 100 -0.51 9.55 -8.23
N ILE A 101 0.36 8.78 -8.90
CA ILE A 101 1.71 9.23 -9.30
C ILE A 101 1.65 10.50 -10.14
N LYS A 102 0.79 10.51 -11.16
CA LYS A 102 0.66 11.62 -12.09
C LYS A 102 0.13 12.89 -11.41
N GLU A 103 -0.87 12.74 -10.54
CA GLU A 103 -1.60 13.88 -9.98
C GLU A 103 -0.99 14.39 -8.68
N TRP A 104 -0.16 13.60 -7.99
CA TRP A 104 0.41 13.96 -6.70
C TRP A 104 1.04 15.35 -6.63
N PRO A 105 1.86 15.79 -7.61
CA PRO A 105 2.49 17.12 -7.54
C PRO A 105 1.48 18.28 -7.60
N SER A 106 0.25 18.03 -8.04
CA SER A 106 -0.81 19.03 -8.13
C SER A 106 -1.72 19.11 -6.89
N ILE A 107 -1.55 18.17 -5.95
CA ILE A 107 -2.35 18.12 -4.72
C ILE A 107 -1.77 19.16 -3.75
N ASP A 108 -2.57 20.17 -3.41
CA ASP A 108 -2.19 21.16 -2.42
C ASP A 108 -2.29 20.63 -0.98
N GLN A 109 -1.63 21.32 -0.06
CA GLN A 109 -1.56 20.96 1.36
C GLN A 109 -2.93 20.77 2.04
N TRP A 110 -3.99 21.45 1.58
CA TRP A 110 -5.33 21.35 2.18
C TRP A 110 -6.07 20.09 1.74
N ARG A 111 -5.58 19.40 0.71
CA ARG A 111 -6.18 18.20 0.15
C ARG A 111 -5.36 16.94 0.39
N ILE A 112 -4.10 17.06 0.79
CA ILE A 112 -3.18 15.93 0.80
C ILE A 112 -3.61 14.81 1.77
N ASP A 113 -4.14 15.15 2.94
CA ASP A 113 -4.52 14.16 3.98
C ASP A 113 -5.57 13.15 3.51
N LYS A 114 -6.57 13.58 2.74
CA LYS A 114 -7.59 12.66 2.20
C LYS A 114 -7.03 11.73 1.13
N PHE A 115 -5.97 12.12 0.43
CA PHE A 115 -5.29 11.24 -0.52
C PHE A 115 -4.34 10.27 0.19
N TYR A 116 -3.66 10.67 1.27
CA TYR A 116 -2.96 9.73 2.15
C TYR A 116 -3.91 8.69 2.76
N MET A 117 -5.07 9.12 3.25
CA MET A 117 -6.12 8.23 3.74
C MET A 117 -6.66 7.31 2.64
N LEU A 118 -6.81 7.80 1.40
CA LEU A 118 -7.22 6.98 0.26
C LEU A 118 -6.21 5.87 -0.02
N ILE A 119 -4.91 6.19 -0.10
CA ILE A 119 -3.83 5.21 -0.30
C ILE A 119 -3.90 4.14 0.78
N ARG A 120 -4.02 4.56 2.05
CA ARG A 120 -4.13 3.67 3.21
C ARG A 120 -5.30 2.70 3.10
N ARG A 121 -6.50 3.19 2.74
CA ARG A 121 -7.68 2.34 2.57
C ARG A 121 -7.55 1.41 1.37
N ILE A 122 -7.01 1.88 0.25
CA ILE A 122 -6.80 1.02 -0.91
C ILE A 122 -5.84 -0.11 -0.57
N LEU A 123 -4.72 0.17 0.10
CA LEU A 123 -3.77 -0.86 0.53
C LEU A 123 -4.46 -1.93 1.39
N ARG A 124 -5.19 -1.52 2.43
CA ARG A 124 -5.98 -2.42 3.28
C ARG A 124 -6.91 -3.33 2.47
N HIS A 125 -7.68 -2.76 1.54
CA HIS A 125 -8.61 -3.56 0.74
C HIS A 125 -7.92 -4.45 -0.31
N ASN A 126 -6.70 -4.12 -0.73
CA ASN A 126 -5.88 -5.03 -1.51
C ASN A 126 -5.47 -6.23 -0.66
N PHE A 127 -4.99 -6.03 0.57
CA PHE A 127 -4.71 -7.16 1.48
C PHE A 127 -5.96 -7.99 1.79
N LYS A 128 -7.13 -7.36 2.01
CA LYS A 128 -8.39 -8.10 2.18
C LYS A 128 -8.75 -8.95 0.96
N HIS A 129 -8.50 -8.44 -0.25
CA HIS A 129 -8.68 -9.21 -1.47
C HIS A 129 -7.72 -10.41 -1.53
N LEU A 130 -6.44 -10.21 -1.22
CA LEU A 130 -5.44 -11.28 -1.19
C LEU A 130 -5.77 -12.34 -0.13
N LYS A 131 -6.14 -11.93 1.09
CA LYS A 131 -6.60 -12.82 2.16
C LYS A 131 -7.83 -13.63 1.74
N ALA A 132 -8.82 -13.00 1.12
CA ALA A 132 -10.01 -13.68 0.60
C ALA A 132 -9.72 -14.62 -0.58
N LYS A 133 -8.52 -14.54 -1.18
CA LYS A 133 -7.98 -15.50 -2.15
C LYS A 133 -6.92 -16.41 -1.54
N GLU A 134 -6.97 -16.59 -0.21
CA GLU A 134 -6.11 -17.50 0.54
C GLU A 134 -4.63 -17.27 0.26
N TRP A 135 -4.25 -15.99 0.10
CA TRP A 135 -2.88 -15.58 -0.20
C TRP A 135 -2.29 -16.28 -1.43
N ASP A 136 -3.11 -16.50 -2.48
CA ASP A 136 -2.68 -17.15 -3.72
C ASP A 136 -1.35 -16.56 -4.24
N ASN A 137 -0.34 -17.42 -4.33
CA ASN A 137 1.03 -17.02 -4.63
C ASN A 137 1.17 -16.31 -5.98
N LYS A 138 0.42 -16.75 -6.99
CA LYS A 138 0.46 -16.18 -8.33
C LYS A 138 -0.18 -14.80 -8.37
N LEU A 139 -1.32 -14.63 -7.69
CA LEU A 139 -1.97 -13.34 -7.53
C LEU A 139 -1.08 -12.36 -6.77
N ILE A 140 -0.41 -12.79 -5.70
CA ILE A 140 0.55 -11.97 -4.95
C ILE A 140 1.68 -11.50 -5.88
N GLU A 141 2.29 -12.39 -6.67
CA GLU A 141 3.34 -12.02 -7.62
C GLU A 141 2.88 -10.98 -8.65
N GLN A 142 1.68 -11.16 -9.20
CA GLN A 142 1.11 -10.21 -10.16
C GLN A 142 0.80 -8.86 -9.51
N TRP A 143 0.31 -8.86 -8.27
CA TRP A 143 0.03 -7.66 -7.50
C TRP A 143 1.32 -6.91 -7.12
N LEU A 144 2.35 -7.62 -6.66
CA LEU A 144 3.68 -7.07 -6.37
C LEU A 144 4.36 -6.54 -7.64
N SER A 145 4.21 -7.22 -8.77
CA SER A 145 4.67 -6.72 -10.07
C SER A 145 4.06 -5.36 -10.40
N VAL A 146 2.75 -5.16 -10.13
CA VAL A 146 2.13 -3.83 -10.30
C VAL A 146 2.78 -2.78 -9.38
N LEU A 147 3.09 -3.11 -8.11
CA LEU A 147 3.79 -2.19 -7.20
C LEU A 147 5.19 -1.84 -7.71
N ASN A 148 5.96 -2.85 -8.12
CA ASN A 148 7.33 -2.72 -8.65
C ASN A 148 7.37 -1.94 -9.96
N GLU A 149 6.34 -2.03 -10.80
CA GLU A 149 6.23 -1.22 -12.02
C GLU A 149 5.73 0.22 -11.74
N THR A 150 5.20 0.51 -10.56
CA THR A 150 4.55 1.79 -10.23
C THR A 150 5.11 2.44 -8.98
N LEU A 151 4.40 2.39 -7.84
CA LEU A 151 4.70 3.16 -6.62
C LEU A 151 6.07 2.81 -6.01
N LEU A 152 6.52 1.56 -6.15
CA LEU A 152 7.78 1.06 -5.61
C LEU A 152 8.82 0.82 -6.70
N SER A 153 8.68 1.44 -7.87
CA SER A 153 9.61 1.27 -9.00
C SER A 153 11.00 1.88 -8.82
N GLY A 154 11.15 2.82 -7.88
CA GLY A 154 12.39 3.60 -7.73
C GLY A 154 12.67 4.58 -8.86
N ASP A 155 11.76 4.75 -9.82
CA ASP A 155 11.88 5.78 -10.87
C ASP A 155 11.76 7.18 -10.25
N SER A 156 12.65 8.07 -10.64
CA SER A 156 12.62 9.52 -10.37
C SER A 156 11.29 10.21 -10.71
N LYS A 157 10.47 9.65 -11.60
CA LYS A 157 9.14 10.17 -11.93
C LYS A 157 8.11 9.92 -10.83
N VAL A 158 8.36 8.99 -9.92
CA VAL A 158 7.49 8.72 -8.78
C VAL A 158 7.78 9.74 -7.67
N PRO A 159 6.79 10.56 -7.28
CA PRO A 159 6.98 11.50 -6.16
C PRO A 159 7.34 10.77 -4.88
N LEU A 160 8.48 11.12 -4.27
CA LEU A 160 9.06 10.40 -3.12
C LEU A 160 8.09 10.23 -1.94
N ALA A 161 7.17 11.17 -1.73
CA ALA A 161 6.18 11.07 -0.66
C ALA A 161 5.29 9.81 -0.76
N LEU A 162 5.13 9.22 -1.95
CA LEU A 162 4.32 8.01 -2.16
C LEU A 162 4.98 6.74 -1.61
N PRO A 163 6.20 6.34 -2.03
CA PRO A 163 6.87 5.17 -1.45
C PRO A 163 7.19 5.37 0.03
N TYR A 164 7.54 6.59 0.47
CA TYR A 164 7.71 6.89 1.90
C TYR A 164 6.43 6.60 2.70
N HIS A 165 5.30 7.11 2.25
CA HIS A 165 4.02 6.85 2.91
C HIS A 165 3.66 5.37 2.87
N LEU A 166 3.99 4.64 1.81
CA LEU A 166 3.80 3.18 1.81
C LEU A 166 4.64 2.51 2.89
N CYS A 167 5.92 2.86 3.08
CA CYS A 167 6.73 2.36 4.19
C CYS A 167 6.04 2.61 5.54
N ASP A 168 5.54 3.83 5.75
CA ASP A 168 4.92 4.24 7.02
C ASP A 168 3.65 3.44 7.39
N ILE A 169 2.94 2.86 6.41
CA ILE A 169 1.62 2.25 6.63
C ILE A 169 1.56 0.76 6.30
N TYR A 170 2.57 0.18 5.64
CA TYR A 170 2.41 -1.12 4.98
C TYR A 170 2.11 -2.24 5.98
N LEU A 171 2.96 -2.36 7.01
CA LEU A 171 2.83 -3.39 8.02
C LEU A 171 1.62 -3.15 8.95
N ASP A 172 1.27 -1.89 9.25
CA ASP A 172 0.06 -1.56 10.00
C ASP A 172 -1.21 -2.09 9.33
N GLU A 173 -1.32 -1.86 8.01
CA GLU A 173 -2.48 -2.30 7.25
C GLU A 173 -2.47 -3.80 6.99
N LEU A 174 -1.30 -4.43 6.91
CA LEU A 174 -1.16 -5.89 6.81
C LEU A 174 -1.59 -6.56 8.11
N GLU A 175 -1.02 -6.14 9.24
CA GLU A 175 -1.35 -6.61 10.60
C GLU A 175 -2.85 -6.54 10.87
N LEU A 176 -3.46 -5.38 10.59
CA LEU A 176 -4.90 -5.18 10.75
C LEU A 176 -5.72 -6.23 9.98
N VAL A 177 -5.33 -6.57 8.76
CA VAL A 177 -6.06 -7.53 7.91
C VAL A 177 -5.80 -8.97 8.33
N ILE A 178 -4.57 -9.32 8.70
CA ILE A 178 -4.21 -10.65 9.17
C ILE A 178 -5.05 -10.99 10.41
N PHE A 179 -5.06 -10.10 11.40
CA PHE A 179 -5.73 -10.33 12.68
C PHE A 179 -7.19 -9.85 12.74
N GLU A 180 -7.78 -9.41 11.63
CA GLU A 180 -9.14 -8.86 11.60
C GLU A 180 -10.19 -9.81 12.20
N ASP A 181 -10.09 -11.10 11.91
CA ASP A 181 -11.11 -12.09 12.29
C ASP A 181 -10.98 -12.50 13.76
N ILE A 182 -9.75 -12.72 14.25
CA ILE A 182 -9.51 -13.05 15.66
C ILE A 182 -9.88 -11.88 16.57
N ILE A 183 -9.56 -10.64 16.19
CA ILE A 183 -9.93 -9.43 16.95
C ILE A 183 -11.45 -9.30 17.05
N LYS A 184 -12.19 -9.60 15.97
CA LYS A 184 -13.66 -9.57 15.97
C LYS A 184 -14.26 -10.66 16.85
N ASN A 185 -13.69 -11.86 16.83
CA ASN A 185 -14.23 -13.01 17.56
C ASN A 185 -13.99 -12.90 19.07
N LYS A 186 -12.89 -12.27 19.49
CA LYS A 186 -12.46 -12.23 20.89
C LYS A 186 -12.99 -11.06 21.72
N GLU A 187 -13.72 -10.10 21.11
CA GLU A 187 -14.43 -8.99 21.79
C GLU A 187 -13.81 -8.46 23.11
N GLN A 188 -12.47 -8.25 23.16
CA GLN A 188 -11.62 -7.75 24.29
C GLN A 188 -10.74 -8.78 25.04
N GLU A 189 -10.78 -10.07 24.71
CA GLU A 189 -9.77 -11.02 25.20
C GLU A 189 -8.41 -10.77 24.56
N GLU A 190 -7.34 -10.97 25.34
CA GLU A 190 -5.96 -10.91 24.82
C GLU A 190 -5.74 -12.02 23.80
N ILE A 191 -5.08 -11.67 22.70
CA ILE A 191 -4.62 -12.62 21.68
C ILE A 191 -3.30 -13.18 22.18
N THR A 192 -3.18 -14.50 22.25
CA THR A 192 -1.94 -15.13 22.74
C THR A 192 -0.88 -15.13 21.65
N ASP A 193 0.39 -15.20 22.05
CA ASP A 193 1.51 -15.31 21.09
C ASP A 193 1.37 -16.56 20.21
N GLU A 194 0.83 -17.66 20.74
CA GLU A 194 0.57 -18.89 19.99
C GLU A 194 -0.44 -18.66 18.85
N GLU A 195 -1.55 -17.98 19.13
CA GLU A 195 -2.56 -17.65 18.12
C GLU A 195 -2.02 -16.69 17.05
N VAL A 196 -1.19 -15.72 17.45
CA VAL A 196 -0.50 -14.82 16.52
C VAL A 196 0.35 -15.64 15.55
N LEU A 197 1.16 -16.57 16.07
CA LEU A 197 2.06 -17.38 15.26
C LEU A 197 1.31 -18.35 14.34
N GLU A 198 0.24 -18.99 14.82
CA GLU A 198 -0.62 -19.85 13.99
C GLU A 198 -1.15 -19.10 12.76
N ILE A 199 -1.69 -17.90 12.96
CA ILE A 199 -2.24 -17.09 11.86
C ILE A 199 -1.13 -16.64 10.92
N VAL A 200 0.00 -16.14 11.43
CA VAL A 200 1.07 -15.60 10.58
C VAL A 200 1.76 -16.70 9.76
N ASN A 201 1.85 -17.93 10.26
CA ASN A 201 2.40 -19.07 9.52
C ASN A 201 1.65 -19.36 8.20
N GLU A 202 0.37 -18.98 8.11
CA GLU A 202 -0.43 -19.12 6.88
C GLU A 202 -0.25 -17.95 5.90
N VAL A 203 0.43 -16.88 6.32
CA VAL A 203 0.60 -15.66 5.52
C VAL A 203 2.02 -15.61 4.94
N PRO A 204 2.18 -15.45 3.61
CA PRO A 204 3.51 -15.34 2.99
C PRO A 204 4.12 -13.93 3.20
N VAL A 205 4.36 -13.54 4.46
CA VAL A 205 4.80 -12.18 4.85
C VAL A 205 6.08 -11.76 4.15
N LEU A 206 7.11 -12.63 4.12
CA LEU A 206 8.38 -12.36 3.43
C LEU A 206 8.19 -12.04 1.94
N LYS A 207 7.21 -12.68 1.30
CA LYS A 207 6.88 -12.44 -0.10
C LYS A 207 6.17 -11.10 -0.26
N LEU A 208 5.21 -10.80 0.60
CA LEU A 208 4.47 -9.52 0.58
C LEU A 208 5.41 -8.31 0.71
N ILE A 209 6.45 -8.40 1.54
CA ILE A 209 7.42 -7.30 1.72
C ILE A 209 8.56 -7.29 0.68
N SER A 210 8.60 -8.24 -0.26
CA SER A 210 9.73 -8.40 -1.20
C SER A 210 9.97 -7.16 -2.08
N SER A 211 8.93 -6.43 -2.47
CA SER A 211 9.05 -5.16 -3.19
C SER A 211 9.88 -4.11 -2.43
N PHE A 212 9.79 -4.07 -1.10
CA PHE A 212 10.61 -3.16 -0.28
C PHE A 212 12.06 -3.61 -0.22
N LYS A 213 12.33 -4.93 -0.24
CA LYS A 213 13.69 -5.48 -0.34
C LYS A 213 14.33 -5.13 -1.69
N GLU A 214 13.57 -5.20 -2.78
CA GLU A 214 14.03 -4.79 -4.11
C GLU A 214 14.28 -3.28 -4.17
N LEU A 215 13.35 -2.48 -3.66
CA LEU A 215 13.50 -1.02 -3.61
C LEU A 215 14.66 -0.59 -2.71
N ASN A 216 14.86 -1.23 -1.55
CA ASN A 216 15.99 -0.99 -0.66
C ASN A 216 17.34 -1.22 -1.38
N LYS A 217 17.42 -2.15 -2.33
CA LYS A 217 18.66 -2.39 -3.09
C LYS A 217 18.81 -1.47 -4.30
N SER A 218 17.71 -1.16 -4.97
CA SER A 218 17.72 -0.51 -6.29
C SER A 218 17.47 1.01 -6.25
N ALA A 219 16.85 1.53 -5.19
CA ALA A 219 16.52 2.95 -5.09
C ALA A 219 17.78 3.82 -5.16
N LYS A 220 17.75 4.87 -5.97
CA LYS A 220 18.88 5.81 -6.11
C LYS A 220 19.15 6.59 -4.82
N LEU A 221 18.09 7.00 -4.13
CA LEU A 221 18.17 7.83 -2.95
C LEU A 221 18.45 6.98 -1.70
N LYS A 222 19.54 7.29 -0.99
CA LYS A 222 19.94 6.58 0.25
C LYS A 222 18.85 6.61 1.31
N THR A 223 18.24 7.77 1.52
CA THR A 223 17.19 7.94 2.55
C THR A 223 15.97 7.09 2.27
N LEU A 224 15.64 6.80 1.00
CA LEU A 224 14.55 5.88 0.66
C LEU A 224 14.94 4.42 0.92
N ARG A 225 16.21 4.05 0.66
CA ARG A 225 16.72 2.73 1.01
C ARG A 225 16.65 2.51 2.53
N GLU A 226 17.14 3.47 3.29
CA GLU A 226 17.10 3.47 4.76
C GLU A 226 15.66 3.37 5.27
N LYS A 227 14.74 4.19 4.72
CA LYS A 227 13.31 4.12 5.06
C LYS A 227 12.69 2.74 4.82
N CYS A 228 12.97 2.10 3.67
CA CYS A 228 12.49 0.73 3.43
C CYS A 228 13.06 -0.27 4.45
N LYS A 229 14.32 -0.08 4.85
CA LYS A 229 14.97 -0.97 5.83
C LYS A 229 14.33 -0.82 7.20
N GLU A 230 14.33 0.40 7.74
CA GLU A 230 13.92 0.69 9.10
C GLU A 230 12.43 0.46 9.35
N ASP A 231 11.56 0.92 8.43
CA ASP A 231 10.11 0.89 8.66
C ASP A 231 9.43 -0.40 8.18
N VAL A 232 10.11 -1.23 7.40
CA VAL A 232 9.48 -2.42 6.81
C VAL A 232 10.33 -3.68 7.00
N LEU A 233 11.61 -3.67 6.64
CA LEU A 233 12.40 -4.91 6.62
C LEU A 233 12.94 -5.30 8.01
N ASP A 234 13.20 -4.32 8.87
CA ASP A 234 13.72 -4.50 10.22
C ASP A 234 12.66 -4.18 11.30
N ASP A 235 11.38 -4.06 10.91
CA ASP A 235 10.29 -3.79 11.85
C ASP A 235 10.17 -4.92 12.87
N LYS A 236 10.08 -4.55 14.16
CA LYS A 236 10.03 -5.48 15.30
C LYS A 236 8.90 -6.50 15.19
N ARG A 237 7.79 -6.16 14.53
CA ARG A 237 6.68 -7.10 14.28
C ARG A 237 7.13 -8.33 13.51
N LEU A 238 8.08 -8.20 12.58
CA LEU A 238 8.58 -9.35 11.81
C LEU A 238 9.36 -10.33 12.69
N ILE A 239 10.06 -9.85 13.72
CA ILE A 239 10.73 -10.69 14.72
C ILE A 239 9.68 -11.35 15.62
N ASN A 240 8.72 -10.57 16.13
CA ASN A 240 7.64 -11.06 16.99
C ASN A 240 6.79 -12.14 16.29
N TRP A 241 6.55 -11.97 14.99
CA TRP A 241 5.85 -12.94 14.15
C TRP A 241 6.73 -14.13 13.72
N LYS A 242 7.99 -14.20 14.17
CA LYS A 242 8.99 -15.22 13.78
C LYS A 242 9.18 -15.35 12.26
N VAL A 243 8.97 -14.24 11.54
CA VAL A 243 9.16 -14.14 10.10
C VAL A 243 10.63 -13.94 9.76
N ILE A 244 11.38 -13.27 10.64
CA ILE A 244 12.83 -13.08 10.59
C ILE A 244 13.46 -13.41 11.94
N GLU A 245 14.74 -13.80 11.92
CA GLU A 245 15.51 -14.06 13.15
C GLU A 245 15.89 -12.76 13.87
N ASN A 246 16.00 -12.83 15.20
CA ASN A 246 16.45 -11.72 16.02
C ASN A 246 17.97 -11.55 15.83
N SER A 247 18.38 -10.54 15.07
CA SER A 247 19.80 -10.26 14.82
C SER A 247 20.57 -9.77 16.06
N ASN A 248 19.88 -9.46 17.17
CA ASN A 248 20.50 -9.06 18.44
C ASN A 248 20.80 -10.23 19.39
N GLU A 249 20.40 -11.47 19.09
CA GLU A 249 20.73 -12.65 19.92
C GLU A 249 22.09 -13.27 19.57
N SER A 250 22.75 -12.80 18.50
CA SER A 250 24.06 -13.32 18.06
C SER A 250 25.26 -12.48 18.49
N GLU A 251 25.06 -11.45 19.32
CA GLU A 251 26.15 -10.59 19.84
C GLU A 251 26.45 -10.79 21.34
N GLU A 252 25.77 -11.70 22.07
CA GLU A 252 26.00 -11.89 23.52
C GLU A 252 26.97 -13.04 23.90
N ASP A 253 27.67 -13.69 22.96
CA ASP A 253 28.64 -14.76 23.28
C ASP A 253 30.00 -14.59 22.58
N VAL A 254 30.69 -13.46 22.79
CA VAL A 254 32.16 -13.40 22.70
C VAL A 254 32.73 -12.46 23.76
N ASP A 255 32.67 -12.89 25.03
CA ASP A 255 33.65 -12.46 26.03
C ASP A 255 34.89 -13.34 25.86
N GLY A 256 36.00 -12.73 25.49
CA GLY A 256 37.27 -13.43 25.25
C GLY A 256 38.39 -12.47 24.87
N ASP A 257 38.90 -11.77 25.88
CA ASP A 257 40.25 -11.20 26.01
C ASP A 257 41.06 -11.05 24.73
N ASN A 258 41.35 -9.80 24.35
CA ASN A 258 42.68 -9.46 23.81
C ASN A 258 43.03 -8.01 24.14
N GLU A 259 43.75 -7.85 25.24
CA GLU A 259 44.73 -6.80 25.44
C GLU A 259 45.68 -6.76 24.24
N ALA A 260 45.63 -5.70 23.43
CA ALA A 260 46.71 -5.37 22.51
C ALA A 260 46.86 -3.85 22.41
N ASN A 261 47.89 -3.40 23.11
CA ASN A 261 48.46 -2.07 23.15
C ASN A 261 48.89 -1.60 21.75
N TYR A 262 48.45 -0.41 21.32
CA TYR A 262 49.11 0.38 20.27
C TYR A 262 49.00 1.86 20.62
N ASP A 263 50.08 2.38 21.21
CA ASP A 263 50.52 3.76 20.99
C ASP A 263 50.87 3.90 19.49
N ASP A 264 50.30 4.89 18.79
CA ASP A 264 51.08 5.80 17.95
C ASP A 264 50.26 7.04 17.58
N ASP A 265 50.93 8.18 17.72
CA ASP A 265 50.46 9.55 17.57
C ASP A 265 50.07 9.89 16.12
N SER A 266 49.01 10.68 15.96
CA SER A 266 49.05 11.89 15.11
C SER A 266 47.77 12.70 15.27
N GLU A 267 47.93 13.81 15.99
CA GLU A 267 47.04 14.96 15.95
C GLU A 267 46.98 15.54 14.53
N ASP A 268 45.78 15.82 14.04
CA ASP A 268 45.59 16.93 13.11
C ASP A 268 44.22 17.58 13.36
N GLU A 269 44.26 18.63 14.19
CA GLU A 269 43.23 19.64 14.40
C GLU A 269 42.73 20.23 13.07
N TRP A 270 41.46 20.01 12.74
CA TRP A 270 40.79 20.80 11.71
C TRP A 270 39.99 21.96 12.31
N LYS A 271 40.47 23.18 12.10
CA LYS A 271 39.89 24.45 12.58
C LYS A 271 38.76 24.92 11.66
N GLY A 272 37.62 25.23 12.28
CA GLY A 272 36.43 25.74 11.62
C GLY A 272 36.63 27.08 10.89
N PHE A 273 35.68 27.38 10.01
CA PHE A 273 35.72 28.56 9.13
C PHE A 273 35.17 29.81 9.83
N ASN A 274 35.93 30.91 9.71
CA ASN A 274 35.44 32.29 9.81
C ASN A 274 34.77 32.71 8.50
#